data_AF-A0A154IAB3-F1
#
_entry.id   AF-A0A154IAB3-F1
#
_cell.length_a   1.000
_cell.length_b   1.000
_cell.length_c   1.000
_cell.angle_alpha   90.00
_cell.angle_beta   90.00
_cell.angle_gamma   90.00
#
_symmetry.space_group_name_H-M   'P 1'
#
loop_
_entity.id
_entity.type
_entity.pdbx_description
1 polymer ?
#
loop_
_entity_poly.entity_id
_entity_poly.type
_entity_poly.pdbx_seq_one_letter_code
_entity_poly.pdbx_strand_id
1 'polypeptide(L)'
;MGFCPICKTSANLEQPNGGDYRRVECRKCGKFQITGSALSMLESRIAVDDKKAVARLSHATRLMASATDAEWPEINSVNLDDMLKRPLPTIDRQKTNLLVWAAAQLDDDHLGTVELSDEEDLTGVIGTIDGRRVSELISRAADDGLIAFVPDDCISITSRGWARLEPSAAGREELGNATAAPERDTIADRIIKAHCNKCRGLTNSWVRAEHTVTENDGLISWSDSFEVLQCCGCDTLSVRQEHWFSEWDEMDYDEYGRMVMRPGIKEIYYPAPTVRAKPTWFDSISDEVLRNVLDELYAALNAGLGVLASVGARTLLDRAGYMLIGDPKGGFEGKLSALQSKGHISAQEKTTLEAVADAGNASAHRGYTPTAERLGHIVDIIENFLHRAFVLTGVVEDIRKATPARQKSL
;
A
#
# COMPACT_ATOMS: atom_id res chain seq x y z
N MET A 1 -37.10 19.33 -4.08
CA MET A 1 -35.85 20.10 -3.93
C MET A 1 -35.60 20.35 -2.46
N GLY A 2 -34.35 20.19 -2.02
CA GLY A 2 -33.92 20.53 -0.67
C GLY A 2 -32.45 20.90 -0.68
N PHE A 3 -31.80 20.85 0.48
CA PHE A 3 -30.37 21.11 0.61
C PHE A 3 -29.61 19.81 0.79
N CYS A 4 -28.45 19.70 0.12
CA CYS A 4 -27.54 18.59 0.32
C CYS A 4 -27.14 18.52 1.81
N PRO A 5 -27.21 17.34 2.46
CA PRO A 5 -26.85 17.23 3.86
C PRO A 5 -25.37 17.56 4.12
N ILE A 6 -24.49 17.32 3.14
CA ILE A 6 -23.04 17.53 3.21
C ILE A 6 -22.68 19.01 3.01
N CYS A 7 -22.95 19.57 1.83
CA CYS A 7 -22.45 20.89 1.44
C CYS A 7 -23.49 22.02 1.57
N LYS A 8 -24.73 21.69 1.94
CA LYS A 8 -25.84 22.64 2.08
C LYS A 8 -26.23 23.40 0.80
N THR A 9 -25.68 23.03 -0.36
CA THR A 9 -26.10 23.53 -1.67
C THR A 9 -27.42 22.89 -2.10
N SER A 10 -28.18 23.55 -2.96
CA SER A 10 -29.42 23.01 -3.55
C SER A 10 -29.17 21.63 -4.17
N ALA A 11 -30.03 20.67 -3.82
CA ALA A 11 -29.94 19.29 -4.27
C ALA A 11 -31.33 18.69 -4.52
N ASN A 12 -31.37 17.69 -5.40
CA ASN A 12 -32.54 16.84 -5.52
C ASN A 12 -32.48 15.76 -4.43
N LEU A 13 -33.56 15.61 -3.67
CA LEU A 13 -33.66 14.66 -2.56
C LEU A 13 -34.80 13.72 -2.84
N GLU A 14 -34.53 12.42 -2.80
CA GLU A 14 -35.51 11.36 -2.95
C GLU A 14 -35.44 10.43 -1.74
N GLN A 15 -36.59 10.05 -1.20
CA GLN A 15 -36.71 9.06 -0.12
C GLN A 15 -37.48 7.85 -0.67
N PRO A 16 -36.77 6.78 -1.09
CA PRO A 16 -37.42 5.60 -1.66
C PRO A 16 -38.30 4.86 -0.64
N ASN A 17 -39.38 4.25 -1.12
CA ASN A 17 -40.23 3.40 -0.28
C ASN A 17 -39.50 2.10 0.06
N GLY A 18 -39.23 1.85 1.35
CA GLY A 18 -38.73 0.55 1.82
C GLY A 18 -37.27 0.51 2.31
N GLY A 19 -36.69 1.61 2.77
CA GLY A 19 -35.40 1.58 3.47
C GLY A 19 -35.08 2.86 4.26
N ASP A 20 -34.15 2.76 5.22
CA ASP A 20 -33.68 3.89 6.03
C ASP A 20 -32.50 4.62 5.35
N TYR A 21 -32.76 5.16 4.16
CA TYR A 21 -31.78 5.92 3.39
C TYR A 21 -32.43 7.03 2.56
N ARG A 22 -31.64 8.05 2.21
CA ARG A 22 -32.04 9.18 1.37
C ARG A 22 -31.09 9.29 0.18
N ARG A 23 -31.62 9.35 -1.03
CA ARG A 23 -30.86 9.62 -2.25
C ARG A 23 -30.72 11.12 -2.43
N VAL A 24 -29.51 11.54 -2.78
CA VAL A 24 -29.11 12.94 -2.93
C VAL A 24 -28.36 13.11 -4.24
N GLU A 25 -28.89 13.95 -5.11
CA GLU A 25 -28.21 14.41 -6.32
C GLU A 25 -27.84 15.87 -6.14
N CYS A 26 -26.55 16.13 -5.96
CA CYS A 26 -26.01 17.44 -5.66
C CYS A 26 -24.97 17.84 -6.72
N ARG A 27 -25.03 19.10 -7.19
CA ARG A 27 -24.06 19.65 -8.15
C ARG A 27 -22.62 19.68 -7.61
N LYS A 28 -22.45 19.83 -6.30
CA LYS A 28 -21.14 19.85 -5.63
C LYS A 28 -20.66 18.46 -5.18
N CYS A 29 -21.52 17.63 -4.59
CA CYS A 29 -21.13 16.32 -4.05
C CYS A 29 -21.33 15.13 -5.01
N GLY A 30 -22.06 15.31 -6.11
CA GLY A 30 -22.47 14.21 -6.99
C GLY A 30 -23.71 13.45 -6.49
N LYS A 31 -23.94 12.27 -7.07
CA LYS A 31 -25.02 11.34 -6.69
C LYS A 31 -24.54 10.42 -5.56
N PHE A 32 -25.33 10.29 -4.51
CA PHE A 32 -25.08 9.36 -3.41
C PHE A 32 -26.36 9.04 -2.65
N GLN A 33 -26.37 7.94 -1.90
CA GLN A 33 -27.40 7.68 -0.88
C GLN A 33 -26.77 7.72 0.51
N ILE A 34 -27.51 8.20 1.50
CA ILE A 34 -27.05 8.28 2.90
C ILE A 34 -28.05 7.60 3.82
N THR A 35 -27.58 6.73 4.71
CA THR A 35 -28.44 6.05 5.69
C THR A 35 -28.96 7.04 6.74
N GLY A 36 -30.12 6.77 7.35
CA GLY A 36 -30.67 7.62 8.43
C GLY A 36 -29.72 7.79 9.61
N SER A 37 -29.01 6.71 9.97
CA SER A 37 -27.95 6.72 10.98
C SER A 37 -26.78 7.64 10.61
N ALA A 38 -26.27 7.55 9.38
CA ALA A 38 -25.19 8.41 8.92
C ALA A 38 -25.61 9.88 8.81
N LEU A 39 -26.83 10.13 8.37
CA LEU A 39 -27.41 11.47 8.31
C LEU A 39 -27.45 12.12 9.70
N SER A 40 -27.86 11.35 10.72
CA SER A 40 -27.88 11.81 12.12
C SER A 40 -26.46 12.05 12.66
N MET A 41 -25.50 11.19 12.34
CA MET A 41 -24.10 11.38 12.74
C MET A 41 -23.49 12.63 12.12
N LEU A 42 -23.84 12.95 10.87
CA LEU A 42 -23.27 14.05 10.10
C LEU A 42 -23.49 15.41 10.77
N GLU A 43 -24.64 15.62 11.42
CA GLU A 43 -24.94 16.83 12.20
C GLU A 43 -23.96 17.06 13.36
N SER A 44 -23.49 15.97 13.99
CA SER A 44 -22.52 16.04 15.08
C SER A 44 -21.05 16.12 14.63
N ARG A 45 -20.78 15.75 13.36
CA ARG A 45 -19.41 15.60 12.82
C ARG A 45 -18.96 16.79 11.98
N ILE A 46 -19.90 17.50 11.37
CA ILE A 46 -19.62 18.71 10.59
C ILE A 46 -20.12 19.90 11.39
N ALA A 47 -19.20 20.64 11.99
CA ALA A 47 -19.55 21.91 12.63
C ALA A 47 -20.10 22.90 11.59
N VAL A 48 -20.97 23.81 12.01
CA VAL A 48 -21.74 24.73 11.15
C VAL A 48 -20.87 25.53 10.16
N ASP A 49 -19.59 25.75 10.48
CA ASP A 49 -18.63 26.50 9.65
C ASP A 49 -17.36 25.70 9.25
N ASP A 50 -17.35 24.37 9.42
CA ASP A 50 -16.18 23.56 9.04
C ASP A 50 -16.13 23.30 7.53
N LYS A 51 -15.70 24.34 6.78
CA LYS A 51 -15.50 24.28 5.33
C LYS A 51 -14.54 23.16 4.91
N LYS A 52 -13.60 22.77 5.78
CA LYS A 52 -12.61 21.74 5.48
C LYS A 52 -13.22 20.34 5.57
N ALA A 53 -14.02 20.06 6.60
CA ALA A 53 -14.76 18.81 6.71
C ALA A 53 -15.77 18.66 5.56
N VAL A 54 -16.49 19.74 5.21
CA VAL A 54 -17.39 19.77 4.06
C VAL A 54 -16.65 19.46 2.77
N ALA A 55 -15.53 20.14 2.49
CA ALA A 55 -14.74 19.92 1.29
C ALA A 55 -14.22 18.48 1.18
N ARG A 56 -13.69 17.92 2.28
CA ARG A 56 -13.22 16.54 2.34
C ARG A 56 -14.33 15.55 2.03
N LEU A 57 -15.49 15.73 2.67
CA LEU A 57 -16.61 14.82 2.48
C LEU A 57 -17.18 14.95 1.06
N SER A 58 -17.39 16.17 0.55
CA SER A 58 -17.83 16.42 -0.83
C SER A 58 -16.92 15.75 -1.86
N HIS A 59 -15.59 15.88 -1.70
CA HIS A 59 -14.64 15.25 -2.60
C HIS A 59 -14.61 13.72 -2.44
N ALA A 60 -14.63 13.23 -1.20
CA ALA A 60 -14.67 11.79 -0.92
C ALA A 60 -15.93 11.13 -1.49
N THR A 61 -17.08 11.81 -1.45
CA THR A 61 -18.32 11.33 -2.06
C THR A 61 -18.21 11.21 -3.58
N ARG A 62 -17.57 12.18 -4.26
CA ARG A 62 -17.33 12.09 -5.71
C ARG A 62 -16.37 10.96 -6.08
N LEU A 63 -15.29 10.81 -5.32
CA LEU A 63 -14.35 9.70 -5.52
C LEU A 63 -15.02 8.34 -5.31
N MET A 64 -15.92 8.25 -4.32
CA MET A 64 -16.70 7.04 -4.08
C MET A 64 -17.61 6.73 -5.26
N ALA A 65 -18.25 7.75 -5.86
CA ALA A 65 -19.08 7.57 -7.04
C ALA A 65 -18.30 7.13 -8.29
N SER A 66 -17.08 7.63 -8.49
CA SER A 66 -16.22 7.13 -9.58
C SER A 66 -15.61 5.75 -9.31
N ALA A 67 -15.63 5.30 -8.05
CA ALA A 67 -14.98 4.07 -7.61
C ALA A 67 -15.91 2.84 -7.57
N THR A 68 -17.21 3.03 -7.78
CA THR A 68 -18.22 1.98 -7.68
C THR A 68 -19.12 2.00 -8.90
N ASP A 69 -19.43 0.85 -9.48
CA ASP A 69 -20.49 0.72 -10.51
C ASP A 69 -21.91 0.90 -9.95
N ALA A 70 -22.02 1.18 -8.64
CA ALA A 70 -23.29 1.47 -7.99
C ALA A 70 -23.80 2.84 -8.43
N GLU A 71 -25.01 2.86 -9.01
CA GLU A 71 -25.69 4.10 -9.42
C GLU A 71 -25.87 5.10 -8.26
N TRP A 72 -26.03 4.57 -7.04
CA TRP A 72 -26.18 5.33 -5.79
C TRP A 72 -25.19 4.85 -4.73
N PRO A 73 -23.96 5.36 -4.73
CA PRO A 73 -22.95 5.01 -3.74
C PRO A 73 -23.42 5.37 -2.32
N GLU A 74 -23.23 4.47 -1.35
CA GLU A 74 -23.80 4.61 -0.02
C GLU A 74 -22.82 5.18 1.02
N ILE A 75 -23.25 6.25 1.69
CA ILE A 75 -22.66 6.77 2.92
C ILE A 75 -23.44 6.21 4.11
N ASN A 76 -22.77 5.45 4.97
CA ASN A 76 -23.36 4.85 6.16
C ASN A 76 -22.52 5.14 7.42
N SER A 77 -23.01 4.72 8.58
CA SER A 77 -22.36 5.01 9.87
C SER A 77 -20.97 4.39 10.03
N VAL A 78 -20.62 3.42 9.18
CA VAL A 78 -19.31 2.74 9.22
C VAL A 78 -18.27 3.52 8.41
N ASN A 79 -18.62 4.04 7.24
CA ASN A 79 -17.66 4.70 6.35
C ASN A 79 -17.54 6.22 6.55
N LEU A 80 -18.52 6.87 7.20
CA LEU A 80 -18.59 8.33 7.33
C LEU A 80 -17.34 8.93 8.00
N ASP A 81 -16.90 8.38 9.14
CA ASP A 81 -15.75 8.93 9.88
C ASP A 81 -14.44 8.78 9.08
N ASP A 82 -14.30 7.71 8.29
CA ASP A 82 -13.14 7.50 7.43
C ASP A 82 -13.14 8.45 6.23
N MET A 83 -14.31 8.70 5.62
CA MET A 83 -14.46 9.69 4.55
C MET A 83 -14.07 11.10 5.03
N LEU A 84 -14.43 11.48 6.27
CA LEU A 84 -14.08 12.78 6.86
C LEU A 84 -12.58 12.92 7.20
N LYS A 85 -11.89 11.81 7.47
CA LYS A 85 -10.45 11.78 7.75
C LYS A 85 -9.58 11.84 6.49
N ARG A 86 -10.13 11.48 5.32
CA ARG A 86 -9.39 11.53 4.04
C ARG A 86 -8.90 12.97 3.78
N PRO A 87 -7.60 13.16 3.52
CA PRO A 87 -7.06 14.48 3.19
C PRO A 87 -7.58 14.96 1.82
N LEU A 88 -7.60 16.28 1.63
CA LEU A 88 -7.79 16.83 0.29
C LEU A 88 -6.54 16.52 -0.58
N PRO A 89 -6.71 16.37 -1.90
CA PRO A 89 -5.61 16.08 -2.82
C PRO A 89 -4.53 17.17 -2.81
N THR A 90 -3.31 16.79 -3.23
CA THR A 90 -2.20 17.74 -3.45
C THR A 90 -2.52 18.69 -4.60
N ILE A 91 -1.84 19.84 -4.68
CA ILE A 91 -2.03 20.81 -5.79
C ILE A 91 -1.86 20.15 -7.15
N ASP A 92 -0.84 19.29 -7.28
CA ASP A 92 -0.57 18.56 -8.53
C ASP A 92 -1.74 17.62 -8.90
N ARG A 93 -2.30 16.91 -7.91
CA ARG A 93 -3.49 16.07 -8.13
C ARG A 93 -4.75 16.91 -8.39
N GLN A 94 -4.92 18.05 -7.75
CA GLN A 94 -6.02 18.99 -8.01
C GLN A 94 -5.98 19.48 -9.47
N LYS A 95 -4.79 19.80 -10.01
CA LYS A 95 -4.62 20.14 -11.43
C LYS A 95 -5.04 18.99 -12.35
N THR A 96 -4.62 17.76 -12.02
CA THR A 96 -5.08 16.57 -12.77
C THR A 96 -6.59 16.38 -12.68
N ASN A 97 -7.22 16.56 -11.51
CA ASN A 97 -8.67 16.45 -11.37
C ASN A 97 -9.42 17.51 -12.21
N LEU A 98 -8.90 18.74 -12.29
CA LEU A 98 -9.43 19.79 -13.17
C LEU A 98 -9.35 19.36 -14.65
N LEU A 99 -8.21 18.83 -15.08
CA LEU A 99 -8.02 18.34 -16.45
C LEU A 99 -8.94 17.17 -16.78
N VAL A 100 -9.08 16.19 -15.87
CA VAL A 100 -10.00 15.05 -16.03
C VAL A 100 -11.45 15.53 -16.15
N TRP A 101 -11.86 16.48 -15.31
CA TRP A 101 -13.19 17.06 -15.39
C TRP A 101 -13.44 17.77 -16.73
N ALA A 102 -12.50 18.60 -17.17
CA ALA A 102 -12.62 19.31 -18.45
C ALA A 102 -12.62 18.33 -19.63
N ALA A 103 -11.76 17.31 -19.61
CA ALA A 103 -11.70 16.29 -20.66
C ALA A 103 -13.02 15.52 -20.76
N ALA A 104 -13.65 15.19 -19.63
CA ALA A 104 -14.95 14.52 -19.61
C ALA A 104 -16.10 15.36 -20.22
N GLN A 105 -15.97 16.70 -20.28
CA GLN A 105 -16.93 17.56 -20.98
C GLN A 105 -16.66 17.63 -22.50
N LEU A 106 -15.39 17.47 -22.89
CA LEU A 106 -14.94 17.54 -24.28
C LEU A 106 -15.08 16.21 -25.02
N ASP A 107 -15.08 15.08 -24.29
CA ASP A 107 -15.09 13.74 -24.87
C ASP A 107 -13.96 13.60 -25.90
N ASP A 108 -14.25 13.23 -27.16
CA ASP A 108 -13.25 13.13 -28.23
C ASP A 108 -12.82 14.49 -28.84
N ASP A 109 -13.40 15.62 -28.42
CA ASP A 109 -13.08 16.96 -28.95
C ASP A 109 -11.87 17.60 -28.25
N HIS A 110 -10.68 17.14 -28.61
CA HIS A 110 -9.43 17.61 -28.02
C HIS A 110 -9.09 19.09 -28.29
N LEU A 111 -9.81 19.74 -29.22
CA LEU A 111 -9.64 21.16 -29.57
C LEU A 111 -10.81 22.03 -29.08
N GLY A 112 -11.78 21.43 -28.39
CA GLY A 112 -12.97 22.12 -27.89
C GLY A 112 -12.68 23.00 -26.67
N THR A 113 -13.73 23.70 -26.24
CA THR A 113 -13.70 24.62 -25.10
C THR A 113 -14.75 24.23 -24.08
N VAL A 114 -14.41 24.28 -22.79
CA VAL A 114 -15.29 24.00 -21.66
C VAL A 114 -15.65 25.30 -20.96
N GLU A 115 -16.95 25.53 -20.75
CA GLU A 115 -17.46 26.61 -19.92
C GLU A 115 -17.20 26.27 -18.44
N LEU A 116 -16.56 27.20 -17.71
CA LEU A 116 -16.34 27.05 -16.28
C LEU A 116 -17.68 27.27 -15.55
N SER A 117 -18.20 26.20 -14.96
CA SER A 117 -19.31 26.31 -14.00
C SER A 117 -18.89 27.15 -12.77
N ASP A 118 -19.86 27.51 -11.93
CA ASP A 118 -19.61 28.16 -10.64
C ASP A 118 -18.44 27.50 -9.89
N GLU A 119 -17.43 28.29 -9.52
CA GLU A 119 -16.22 27.80 -8.87
C GLU A 119 -16.51 27.05 -7.57
N GLU A 120 -17.61 27.40 -6.87
CA GLU A 120 -18.06 26.68 -5.68
C GLU A 120 -18.53 25.26 -6.00
N ASP A 121 -19.10 25.01 -7.18
CA ASP A 121 -19.53 23.67 -7.61
C ASP A 121 -18.33 22.78 -7.94
N LEU A 122 -17.25 23.36 -8.49
CA LEU A 122 -16.01 22.65 -8.84
C LEU A 122 -15.20 22.20 -7.62
N THR A 123 -15.42 22.78 -6.44
CA THR A 123 -14.66 22.45 -5.22
C THR A 123 -14.68 20.96 -4.89
N GLY A 124 -15.84 20.30 -5.02
CA GLY A 124 -15.97 18.86 -4.78
C GLY A 124 -15.28 18.03 -5.85
N VAL A 125 -15.31 18.46 -7.11
CA VAL A 125 -14.68 17.78 -8.25
C VAL A 125 -13.16 17.80 -8.11
N ILE A 126 -12.61 19.00 -7.90
CA ILE A 126 -11.18 19.25 -7.85
C ILE A 126 -10.60 18.80 -6.50
N GLY A 127 -11.36 18.96 -5.42
CA GLY A 127 -10.93 18.69 -4.05
C GLY A 127 -10.29 19.90 -3.37
N THR A 128 -10.90 21.08 -3.52
CA THR A 128 -10.48 22.34 -2.87
C THR A 128 -11.44 22.73 -1.74
N ILE A 129 -11.03 23.68 -0.89
CA ILE A 129 -11.83 24.12 0.27
C ILE A 129 -13.00 25.02 -0.13
N ASP A 130 -12.77 25.93 -1.09
CA ASP A 130 -13.72 26.96 -1.51
C ASP A 130 -13.44 27.40 -2.97
N GLY A 131 -14.39 28.15 -3.56
CA GLY A 131 -14.30 28.62 -4.94
C GLY A 131 -13.05 29.45 -5.20
N ARG A 132 -12.63 30.30 -4.26
CA ARG A 132 -11.40 31.12 -4.38
C ARG A 132 -10.16 30.29 -4.69
N ARG A 133 -10.04 29.10 -4.07
CA ARG A 133 -8.91 28.19 -4.33
C ARG A 133 -9.04 27.48 -5.68
N VAL A 134 -10.25 27.33 -6.22
CA VAL A 134 -10.47 26.88 -7.59
C VAL A 134 -9.96 27.92 -8.58
N SER A 135 -10.33 29.19 -8.43
CA SER A 135 -9.83 30.28 -9.30
C SER A 135 -8.30 30.37 -9.29
N GLU A 136 -7.69 30.27 -8.10
CA GLU A 136 -6.23 30.26 -7.96
C GLU A 136 -5.60 29.04 -8.65
N LEU A 137 -6.22 27.86 -8.53
CA LEU A 137 -5.73 26.65 -9.18
C LEU A 137 -5.85 26.71 -10.71
N ILE A 138 -6.95 27.24 -11.23
CA ILE A 138 -7.17 27.45 -12.67
C ILE A 138 -6.10 28.39 -13.22
N SER A 139 -5.87 29.53 -12.55
CA SER A 139 -4.81 30.47 -12.92
C SER A 139 -3.44 29.79 -12.96
N ARG A 140 -3.10 29.01 -11.94
CA ARG A 140 -1.84 28.25 -11.89
C ARG A 140 -1.75 27.15 -12.96
N ALA A 141 -2.88 26.55 -13.35
CA ALA A 141 -2.90 25.54 -14.41
C ALA A 141 -2.69 26.19 -15.79
N ALA A 142 -3.19 27.42 -15.98
CA ALA A 142 -2.91 28.22 -17.16
C ALA A 142 -1.43 28.66 -17.21
N ASP A 143 -0.88 29.13 -16.08
CA ASP A 143 0.55 29.50 -15.97
C ASP A 143 1.49 28.32 -16.27
N ASP A 144 1.12 27.11 -15.82
CA ASP A 144 1.86 25.88 -16.13
C ASP A 144 1.67 25.41 -17.59
N GLY A 145 0.81 26.09 -18.36
CA GLY A 145 0.48 25.77 -19.74
C GLY A 145 -0.29 24.46 -19.89
N LEU A 146 -1.04 24.02 -18.87
CA LEU A 146 -1.91 22.84 -18.93
C LEU A 146 -3.27 23.16 -19.57
N ILE A 147 -3.73 24.39 -19.39
CA ILE A 147 -4.97 24.91 -19.98
C ILE A 147 -4.70 26.29 -20.58
N ALA A 148 -5.60 26.76 -21.44
CA ALA A 148 -5.60 28.12 -21.96
C ALA A 148 -7.00 28.74 -21.83
N PHE A 149 -7.07 30.05 -21.54
CA PHE A 149 -8.33 30.78 -21.53
C PHE A 149 -8.77 31.10 -22.96
N VAL A 150 -10.05 30.89 -23.26
CA VAL A 150 -10.64 31.12 -24.58
C VAL A 150 -11.98 31.84 -24.42
N PRO A 151 -12.05 33.15 -24.74
CA PRO A 151 -12.75 34.21 -23.98
C PRO A 151 -13.10 33.97 -22.49
N ASP A 152 -13.46 35.06 -21.78
CA ASP A 152 -13.73 35.04 -20.33
C ASP A 152 -14.76 33.94 -19.97
N ASP A 153 -14.45 33.15 -18.94
CA ASP A 153 -15.20 32.00 -18.40
C ASP A 153 -15.08 30.65 -19.15
N CYS A 154 -14.25 30.56 -20.20
CA CYS A 154 -14.01 29.31 -20.93
C CYS A 154 -12.54 28.89 -20.92
N ILE A 155 -12.29 27.58 -20.83
CA ILE A 155 -10.95 26.99 -20.90
C ILE A 155 -10.85 25.94 -22.02
N SER A 156 -9.67 25.84 -22.63
CA SER A 156 -9.28 24.70 -23.45
C SER A 156 -8.13 23.95 -22.80
N ILE A 157 -8.06 22.64 -23.01
CA ILE A 157 -6.92 21.82 -22.56
C ILE A 157 -5.82 21.93 -23.61
N THR A 158 -4.61 22.31 -23.21
CA THR A 158 -3.48 22.41 -24.14
C THR A 158 -2.95 21.01 -24.50
N SER A 159 -2.11 20.91 -25.52
CA SER A 159 -1.39 19.65 -25.82
C SER A 159 -0.61 19.11 -24.62
N ARG A 160 -0.07 19.98 -23.77
CA ARG A 160 0.62 19.59 -22.52
C ARG A 160 -0.36 19.07 -21.47
N GLY A 161 -1.55 19.67 -21.37
CA GLY A 161 -2.63 19.20 -20.51
C GLY A 161 -3.12 17.80 -20.91
N TRP A 162 -3.35 17.57 -22.20
CA TRP A 162 -3.72 16.26 -22.73
C TRP A 162 -2.61 15.22 -22.51
N ALA A 163 -1.35 15.56 -22.82
CA ALA A 163 -0.21 14.67 -22.57
C ALA A 163 -0.02 14.28 -21.09
N ARG A 164 -0.56 15.07 -20.16
CA ARG A 164 -0.56 14.76 -18.72
C ARG A 164 -1.68 13.78 -18.32
N LEU A 165 -2.76 13.72 -19.09
CA LEU A 165 -3.84 12.74 -18.92
C LEU A 165 -3.51 11.41 -19.62
N GLU A 166 -2.72 11.47 -20.69
CA GLU A 166 -2.15 10.28 -21.33
C GLU A 166 -1.22 9.53 -20.36
N PRO A 167 -1.29 8.18 -20.29
CA PRO A 167 -0.32 7.40 -19.55
C PRO A 167 1.08 7.69 -20.10
N SER A 168 1.96 8.18 -19.22
CA SER A 168 3.29 8.68 -19.58
C SER A 168 4.07 7.69 -20.45
N ALA A 169 4.21 8.02 -21.73
CA ALA A 169 5.16 7.43 -22.67
C ALA A 169 6.60 7.94 -22.43
N ALA A 170 7.03 8.04 -21.16
CA ALA A 170 8.41 8.36 -20.81
C ALA A 170 9.29 7.12 -21.00
N GLY A 171 9.53 6.78 -22.27
CA GLY A 171 10.40 5.68 -22.68
C GLY A 171 10.62 5.57 -24.19
N ARG A 172 10.23 6.58 -24.98
CA ARG A 172 10.45 6.57 -26.43
C ARG A 172 11.24 7.79 -26.88
N GLU A 173 12.54 7.77 -26.59
CA GLU A 173 13.52 8.33 -27.51
C GLU A 173 14.51 7.22 -27.89
N GLU A 174 14.73 7.13 -29.21
CA GLU A 174 15.66 6.26 -29.95
C GLU A 174 15.34 4.75 -30.02
N LEU A 175 14.64 4.35 -31.09
CA LEU A 175 15.17 3.43 -32.10
C LEU A 175 14.16 3.25 -33.25
N GLY A 176 14.65 3.44 -34.47
CA GLY A 176 13.87 3.36 -35.70
C GLY A 176 13.43 1.95 -36.08
N ASN A 177 12.41 1.92 -36.94
CA ASN A 177 11.98 0.83 -37.81
C ASN A 177 11.85 -0.57 -37.19
N ALA A 178 10.62 -0.94 -36.83
CA ALA A 178 10.03 -2.21 -37.25
C ALA A 178 8.52 -2.21 -37.02
N THR A 179 7.81 -2.69 -38.03
CA THR A 179 6.41 -3.10 -38.06
C THR A 179 6.06 -4.10 -36.97
N ALA A 180 5.03 -3.82 -36.18
CA ALA A 180 3.93 -4.71 -35.78
C ALA A 180 3.17 -4.04 -34.62
N ALA A 181 1.85 -3.86 -34.78
CA ALA A 181 0.99 -3.53 -33.65
C ALA A 181 0.93 -4.72 -32.69
N PRO A 182 0.84 -4.45 -31.37
CA PRO A 182 -0.21 -5.10 -30.62
C PRO A 182 -1.01 -4.12 -29.75
N GLU A 183 -2.31 -4.36 -29.79
CA GLU A 183 -3.34 -4.31 -28.76
C GLU A 183 -3.22 -3.34 -27.57
N ARG A 184 -4.30 -2.58 -27.39
CA ARG A 184 -4.54 -1.52 -26.42
C ARG A 184 -4.66 -2.11 -25.02
N ASP A 185 -3.73 -1.81 -24.13
CA ASP A 185 -3.86 -2.11 -22.69
C ASP A 185 -5.02 -1.30 -22.09
N THR A 186 -5.96 -2.02 -21.50
CA THR A 186 -7.16 -1.54 -20.82
C THR A 186 -6.79 -0.85 -19.50
N ILE A 187 -7.29 0.37 -19.30
CA ILE A 187 -7.21 1.08 -18.02
C ILE A 187 -8.14 0.37 -17.04
N ALA A 188 -7.63 -0.59 -16.27
CA ALA A 188 -8.41 -1.32 -15.29
C ALA A 188 -8.37 -0.61 -13.93
N ASP A 189 -9.17 0.44 -13.73
CA ASP A 189 -9.50 0.97 -12.39
C ASP A 189 -10.48 0.00 -11.68
N ARG A 190 -10.02 -1.23 -11.41
CA ARG A 190 -10.78 -2.26 -10.68
C ARG A 190 -10.22 -2.46 -9.28
N ILE A 191 -11.09 -2.78 -8.32
CA ILE A 191 -10.66 -3.12 -6.95
C ILE A 191 -10.54 -4.63 -6.83
N ILE A 192 -9.36 -5.09 -6.41
CA ILE A 192 -9.10 -6.50 -6.08
C ILE A 192 -8.67 -6.66 -4.61
N LYS A 193 -8.64 -7.90 -4.12
CA LYS A 193 -7.99 -8.25 -2.86
C LYS A 193 -6.52 -8.53 -3.12
N ALA A 194 -5.65 -7.77 -2.45
CA ALA A 194 -4.20 -7.94 -2.58
C ALA A 194 -3.49 -7.70 -1.24
N HIS A 195 -2.34 -8.34 -1.06
CA HIS A 195 -1.52 -8.17 0.14
C HIS A 195 -0.92 -6.76 0.19
N CYS A 196 -0.99 -6.11 1.36
CA CYS A 196 -0.31 -4.84 1.62
C CYS A 196 0.69 -4.98 2.77
N ASN A 197 1.96 -4.66 2.50
CA ASN A 197 3.03 -4.72 3.50
C ASN A 197 2.87 -3.72 4.66
N LYS A 198 2.24 -2.57 4.39
CA LYS A 198 2.01 -1.54 5.40
C LYS A 198 0.79 -1.85 6.28
N CYS A 199 -0.30 -2.32 5.68
CA CYS A 199 -1.50 -2.75 6.42
C CYS A 199 -1.40 -4.17 7.01
N ARG A 200 -0.42 -4.96 6.59
CA ARG A 200 -0.11 -6.32 7.06
C ARG A 200 -1.24 -7.33 6.82
N GLY A 201 -1.61 -7.51 5.55
CA GLY A 201 -2.59 -8.52 5.17
C GLY A 201 -3.29 -8.23 3.85
N LEU A 202 -4.31 -9.04 3.54
CA LEU A 202 -5.17 -8.85 2.37
C LEU A 202 -6.06 -7.63 2.56
N THR A 203 -5.94 -6.66 1.67
CA THR A 203 -6.69 -5.41 1.66
C THR A 203 -7.30 -5.16 0.29
N ASN A 204 -8.29 -4.28 0.21
CA ASN A 204 -8.76 -3.78 -1.08
C ASN A 204 -7.65 -2.92 -1.70
N SER A 205 -7.32 -3.19 -2.96
CA SER A 205 -6.33 -2.43 -3.72
C SER A 205 -6.87 -2.11 -5.11
N TRP A 206 -6.62 -0.89 -5.56
CA TRP A 206 -6.84 -0.48 -6.95
C TRP A 206 -5.80 -1.15 -7.84
N VAL A 207 -6.23 -1.78 -8.92
CA VAL A 207 -5.34 -2.01 -10.06
C VAL A 207 -5.20 -0.66 -10.77
N ARG A 208 -3.96 -0.23 -11.01
CA ARG A 208 -3.62 1.06 -11.64
C ARG A 208 -3.08 0.88 -13.05
N ALA A 209 -2.48 -0.27 -13.29
CA ALA A 209 -2.05 -0.73 -14.59
C ALA A 209 -2.05 -2.26 -14.53
N GLU A 210 -2.34 -2.89 -15.65
CA GLU A 210 -2.17 -4.33 -15.85
C GLU A 210 -1.53 -4.56 -17.20
N HIS A 211 -0.75 -5.61 -17.32
CA HIS A 211 -0.20 -6.09 -18.58
C HIS A 211 -0.14 -7.61 -18.53
N THR A 212 -0.74 -8.27 -19.52
CA THR A 212 -0.80 -9.73 -19.57
C THR A 212 -0.24 -10.23 -20.89
N VAL A 213 0.75 -11.12 -20.81
CA VAL A 213 1.22 -11.90 -21.95
C VAL A 213 0.60 -13.28 -21.86
N THR A 214 0.05 -13.79 -22.96
CA THR A 214 -0.49 -15.14 -23.07
C THR A 214 0.08 -15.82 -24.30
N GLU A 215 0.48 -17.08 -24.16
CA GLU A 215 0.96 -17.90 -25.28
C GLU A 215 0.37 -19.30 -25.20
N ASN A 216 0.21 -19.92 -26.37
CA ASN A 216 -0.39 -21.25 -26.52
C ASN A 216 0.35 -22.01 -27.63
N ASP A 217 0.85 -23.20 -27.30
CA ASP A 217 1.55 -24.12 -28.24
C ASP A 217 0.68 -25.35 -28.59
N GLY A 218 -0.65 -25.23 -28.45
CA GLY A 218 -1.65 -26.27 -28.75
C GLY A 218 -1.75 -27.39 -27.71
N LEU A 219 -0.64 -27.77 -27.08
CA LEU A 219 -0.60 -28.78 -26.01
C LEU A 219 -0.65 -28.15 -24.62
N ILE A 220 -0.06 -26.97 -24.48
CA ILE A 220 0.07 -26.25 -23.22
C ILE A 220 -0.26 -24.78 -23.44
N SER A 221 -0.75 -24.12 -22.40
CA SER A 221 -1.05 -22.69 -22.42
C SER A 221 -0.56 -22.06 -21.13
N TRP A 222 -0.03 -20.84 -21.23
CA TRP A 222 0.40 -20.08 -20.06
C TRP A 222 0.06 -18.61 -20.23
N SER A 223 -0.07 -17.91 -19.10
CA SER A 223 -0.13 -16.46 -19.06
C SER A 223 0.75 -15.91 -17.94
N ASP A 224 1.29 -14.73 -18.16
CA ASP A 224 2.06 -13.97 -17.17
C ASP A 224 1.51 -12.56 -17.10
N SER A 225 0.91 -12.21 -15.97
CA SER A 225 0.20 -10.95 -15.76
C SER A 225 0.89 -10.12 -14.70
N PHE A 226 1.18 -8.86 -15.01
CA PHE A 226 1.74 -7.88 -14.08
C PHE A 226 0.72 -6.81 -13.78
N GLU A 227 0.45 -6.58 -12.50
CA GLU A 227 -0.50 -5.57 -12.03
C GLU A 227 0.20 -4.59 -11.09
N VAL A 228 0.05 -3.29 -11.35
CA VAL A 228 0.43 -2.23 -10.40
C VAL A 228 -0.75 -1.98 -9.48
N LEU A 229 -0.55 -2.20 -8.19
CA LEU A 229 -1.59 -2.17 -7.17
C LEU A 229 -1.41 -0.96 -6.25
N GLN A 230 -2.50 -0.29 -5.90
CA GLN A 230 -2.52 0.77 -4.88
C GLN A 230 -3.47 0.40 -3.75
N CYS A 231 -2.94 0.18 -2.54
CA CYS A 231 -3.76 -0.18 -1.37
C CYS A 231 -4.76 0.94 -1.02
N CYS A 232 -6.05 0.61 -0.92
CA CYS A 232 -7.11 1.57 -0.61
C CYS A 232 -7.08 2.08 0.85
N GLY A 233 -6.29 1.45 1.73
CA GLY A 233 -6.19 1.82 3.15
C GLY A 233 -5.01 2.75 3.46
N CYS A 234 -3.89 2.60 2.76
CA CYS A 234 -2.66 3.32 3.09
C CYS A 234 -1.91 3.91 1.88
N ASP A 235 -2.52 3.84 0.70
CA ASP A 235 -2.05 4.34 -0.61
C ASP A 235 -0.69 3.81 -1.06
N THR A 236 -0.17 2.79 -0.39
CA THR A 236 1.12 2.17 -0.74
C THR A 236 0.98 1.40 -2.04
N LEU A 237 1.95 1.61 -2.94
CA LEU A 237 2.04 0.91 -4.22
C LEU A 237 2.78 -0.42 -4.06
N SER A 238 2.33 -1.42 -4.80
CA SER A 238 3.03 -2.69 -5.00
C SER A 238 2.81 -3.19 -6.42
N VAL A 239 3.61 -4.16 -6.86
CA VAL A 239 3.38 -4.88 -8.12
C VAL A 239 3.07 -6.33 -7.79
N ARG A 240 2.10 -6.92 -8.46
CA ARG A 240 1.77 -8.35 -8.39
C ARG A 240 2.03 -8.99 -9.75
N GLN A 241 2.78 -10.08 -9.77
CA GLN A 241 2.93 -10.96 -10.91
C GLN A 241 2.07 -12.21 -10.66
N GLU A 242 1.18 -12.52 -11.59
CA GLU A 242 0.40 -13.77 -11.61
C GLU A 242 0.82 -14.58 -12.82
N HIS A 243 1.43 -15.75 -12.56
CA HIS A 243 1.78 -16.70 -13.60
C HIS A 243 0.83 -17.89 -13.55
N TRP A 244 0.09 -18.09 -14.63
CA TRP A 244 -0.78 -19.25 -14.81
C TRP A 244 -0.17 -20.19 -15.85
N PHE A 245 -0.27 -21.49 -15.59
CA PHE A 245 0.18 -22.52 -16.51
C PHE A 245 -0.80 -23.70 -16.50
N SER A 246 -1.28 -24.11 -17.69
CA SER A 246 -2.32 -25.14 -17.84
C SER A 246 -1.96 -26.48 -17.17
N GLU A 247 -0.68 -26.84 -17.12
CA GLU A 247 -0.22 -28.09 -16.49
C GLU A 247 -0.25 -28.05 -14.96
N TRP A 248 -0.50 -26.88 -14.36
CA TRP A 248 -0.70 -26.73 -12.92
C TRP A 248 -2.17 -26.73 -12.52
N ASP A 249 -3.09 -26.83 -13.49
CA ASP A 249 -4.51 -26.86 -13.20
C ASP A 249 -4.88 -28.18 -12.50
N GLU A 250 -5.56 -28.07 -11.37
CA GLU A 250 -5.97 -29.22 -10.56
C GLU A 250 -7.47 -29.47 -10.73
N MET A 251 -7.86 -30.74 -10.79
CA MET A 251 -9.26 -31.13 -10.74
C MET A 251 -9.71 -31.22 -9.28
N ASP A 252 -10.69 -30.40 -8.90
CA ASP A 252 -11.25 -30.39 -7.55
C ASP A 252 -12.79 -30.54 -7.61
N TYR A 253 -13.44 -30.54 -6.45
CA TYR A 253 -14.88 -30.56 -6.31
C TYR A 253 -15.37 -29.28 -5.63
N ASP A 254 -16.46 -28.70 -6.14
CA ASP A 254 -17.12 -27.56 -5.49
C ASP A 254 -17.92 -28.00 -4.24
N GLU A 255 -18.52 -27.04 -3.54
CA GLU A 255 -19.35 -27.29 -2.35
C GLU A 255 -20.57 -28.21 -2.61
N TYR A 256 -20.90 -28.44 -3.88
CA TYR A 256 -21.99 -29.31 -4.33
C TYR A 256 -21.49 -30.64 -4.90
N GLY A 257 -20.18 -30.93 -4.79
CA GLY A 257 -19.57 -32.17 -5.28
C GLY A 257 -19.44 -32.25 -6.80
N ARG A 258 -19.51 -31.12 -7.52
CA ARG A 258 -19.28 -31.08 -8.98
C ARG A 258 -17.80 -30.89 -9.25
N MET A 259 -17.28 -31.63 -10.22
CA MET A 259 -15.90 -31.44 -10.67
C MET A 259 -15.72 -30.03 -11.24
N VAL A 260 -14.74 -29.31 -10.71
CA VAL A 260 -14.32 -27.98 -11.15
C VAL A 260 -12.81 -27.99 -11.37
N MET A 261 -12.37 -27.38 -12.47
CA MET A 261 -10.96 -27.16 -12.72
C MET A 261 -10.53 -25.91 -11.94
N ARG A 262 -9.51 -26.04 -11.08
CA ARG A 262 -8.90 -24.92 -10.37
C ARG A 262 -7.63 -24.50 -11.08
N PRO A 263 -7.54 -23.25 -11.56
CA PRO A 263 -6.35 -22.77 -12.22
C PRO A 263 -5.11 -22.83 -11.31
N GLY A 264 -4.01 -23.38 -11.81
CA GLY A 264 -2.73 -23.38 -11.11
C GLY A 264 -2.03 -22.05 -11.25
N ILE A 265 -2.34 -21.09 -10.37
CA ILE A 265 -1.79 -19.73 -10.41
C ILE A 265 -0.71 -19.57 -9.35
N LYS A 266 0.46 -19.05 -9.76
CA LYS A 266 1.53 -18.62 -8.86
C LYS A 266 1.56 -17.10 -8.77
N GLU A 267 1.32 -16.57 -7.57
CA GLU A 267 1.41 -15.14 -7.29
C GLU A 267 2.77 -14.76 -6.68
N ILE A 268 3.36 -13.66 -7.14
CA ILE A 268 4.56 -13.03 -6.58
C ILE A 268 4.30 -11.54 -6.40
N TYR A 269 4.66 -10.98 -5.24
CA TYR A 269 4.52 -9.54 -4.98
C TYR A 269 5.89 -8.85 -4.93
N TYR A 270 5.91 -7.60 -5.36
CA TYR A 270 7.06 -6.70 -5.32
C TYR A 270 6.68 -5.38 -4.65
N PRO A 271 7.28 -5.01 -3.50
CA PRO A 271 8.15 -5.86 -2.68
C PRO A 271 7.42 -7.08 -2.12
N ALA A 272 8.17 -8.13 -1.78
CA ALA A 272 7.61 -9.38 -1.27
C ALA A 272 6.76 -9.17 0.01
N PRO A 273 5.71 -9.98 0.23
CA PRO A 273 4.83 -9.83 1.38
C PRO A 273 5.61 -9.88 2.69
N THR A 274 5.33 -8.95 3.61
CA THR A 274 6.00 -8.93 4.91
C THR A 274 5.44 -10.05 5.78
N VAL A 275 6.15 -11.17 5.83
CA VAL A 275 5.79 -12.34 6.66
C VAL A 275 6.06 -12.05 8.13
N ARG A 276 7.15 -11.32 8.42
CA ARG A 276 7.53 -10.94 9.78
C ARG A 276 7.95 -9.48 9.79
N ALA A 277 7.29 -8.69 10.64
CA ALA A 277 7.69 -7.31 10.86
C ALA A 277 9.01 -7.26 11.64
N LYS A 278 9.85 -6.29 11.31
CA LYS A 278 11.06 -6.00 12.10
C LYS A 278 10.66 -5.64 13.55
N PRO A 279 11.46 -6.03 14.55
CA PRO A 279 11.23 -5.69 15.94
C PRO A 279 11.41 -4.19 16.15
N THR A 280 10.74 -3.65 17.17
CA THR A 280 10.79 -2.22 17.49
C THR A 280 12.18 -1.71 17.87
N TRP A 281 13.07 -2.60 18.33
CA TRP A 281 14.45 -2.29 18.68
C TRP A 281 15.44 -2.39 17.51
N PHE A 282 14.98 -2.76 16.31
CA PHE A 282 15.84 -2.98 15.14
C PHE A 282 16.81 -1.81 14.90
N ASP A 283 16.29 -0.58 14.91
CA ASP A 283 17.07 0.64 14.66
C ASP A 283 18.01 1.01 15.83
N SER A 284 17.86 0.37 16.99
CA SER A 284 18.72 0.60 18.16
C SER A 284 20.06 -0.14 18.07
N ILE A 285 20.25 -1.05 17.11
CA ILE A 285 21.56 -1.68 16.87
C ILE A 285 22.49 -0.63 16.25
N SER A 286 23.55 -0.28 16.99
CA SER A 286 24.52 0.74 16.58
C SER A 286 25.49 0.25 15.49
N ASP A 287 25.87 -1.02 15.50
CA ASP A 287 26.78 -1.59 14.50
C ASP A 287 26.08 -1.75 13.15
N GLU A 288 26.55 -0.97 12.17
CA GLU A 288 25.97 -0.92 10.83
C GLU A 288 26.06 -2.27 10.11
N VAL A 289 27.19 -2.98 10.24
CA VAL A 289 27.38 -4.28 9.59
C VAL A 289 26.37 -5.31 10.13
N LEU A 290 26.24 -5.40 11.46
CA LEU A 290 25.27 -6.29 12.09
C LEU A 290 23.82 -5.94 11.70
N ARG A 291 23.49 -4.65 11.65
CA ARG A 291 22.17 -4.17 11.23
C ARG A 291 21.88 -4.51 9.76
N ASN A 292 22.87 -4.35 8.87
CA ASN A 292 22.72 -4.70 7.45
C ASN A 292 22.50 -6.21 7.25
N VAL A 293 23.23 -7.06 7.96
CA VAL A 293 23.01 -8.52 7.91
C VAL A 293 21.62 -8.89 8.45
N LEU A 294 21.14 -8.17 9.48
CA LEU A 294 19.79 -8.39 10.01
C LEU A 294 18.73 -7.96 8.99
N ASP A 295 18.97 -6.88 8.27
CA ASP A 295 18.15 -6.43 7.14
C ASP A 295 18.07 -7.46 6.03
N GLU A 296 19.20 -8.03 5.62
CA GLU A 296 19.27 -9.09 4.62
C GLU A 296 18.51 -10.34 5.07
N LEU A 297 18.58 -10.70 6.35
CA LEU A 297 17.78 -11.79 6.91
C LEU A 297 16.28 -11.52 6.75
N TYR A 298 15.79 -10.31 7.06
CA TYR A 298 14.37 -9.97 6.86
C TYR A 298 13.98 -9.95 5.38
N ALA A 299 14.86 -9.46 4.51
CA ALA A 299 14.62 -9.49 3.06
C ALA A 299 14.50 -10.94 2.57
N ALA A 300 15.41 -11.83 2.97
CA ALA A 300 15.34 -13.26 2.64
C ALA A 300 14.08 -13.92 3.20
N LEU A 301 13.70 -13.61 4.45
CA LEU A 301 12.51 -14.16 5.09
C LEU A 301 11.23 -13.73 4.37
N ASN A 302 11.10 -12.44 4.06
CA ASN A 302 9.92 -11.91 3.36
C ASN A 302 9.84 -12.37 1.90
N ALA A 303 10.98 -12.66 1.27
CA ALA A 303 11.05 -13.25 -0.06
C ALA A 303 10.86 -14.79 -0.08
N GLY A 304 10.60 -15.43 1.07
CA GLY A 304 10.43 -16.88 1.16
C GLY A 304 11.71 -17.69 0.94
N LEU A 305 12.89 -17.06 1.03
CA LEU A 305 14.19 -17.65 0.78
C LEU A 305 14.71 -18.37 2.03
N GLY A 306 14.04 -19.45 2.43
CA GLY A 306 14.26 -20.11 3.73
C GLY A 306 15.68 -20.62 3.99
N VAL A 307 16.37 -21.11 2.95
CA VAL A 307 17.78 -21.50 3.01
C VAL A 307 18.67 -20.30 3.34
N LEU A 308 18.47 -19.18 2.63
CA LEU A 308 19.27 -17.96 2.84
C LEU A 308 18.95 -17.30 4.18
N ALA A 309 17.70 -17.29 4.62
CA ALA A 309 17.33 -16.77 5.93
C ALA A 309 17.98 -17.59 7.06
N SER A 310 18.04 -18.92 6.94
CA SER A 310 18.74 -19.81 7.87
C SER A 310 20.25 -19.53 7.91
N VAL A 311 20.87 -19.36 6.75
CA VAL A 311 22.29 -18.97 6.65
C VAL A 311 22.52 -17.58 7.25
N GLY A 312 21.64 -16.62 6.97
CA GLY A 312 21.69 -15.26 7.53
C GLY A 312 21.62 -15.24 9.06
N ALA A 313 20.80 -16.11 9.67
CA ALA A 313 20.70 -16.22 11.12
C ALA A 313 22.02 -16.68 11.74
N ARG A 314 22.71 -17.62 11.09
CA ARG A 314 24.06 -18.02 11.47
C ARG A 314 25.07 -16.89 11.27
N THR A 315 25.01 -16.17 10.15
CA THR A 315 25.90 -15.03 9.88
C THR A 315 25.76 -13.94 10.94
N LEU A 316 24.53 -13.64 11.39
CA LEU A 316 24.26 -12.75 12.51
C LEU A 316 24.94 -13.22 13.79
N LEU A 317 24.79 -14.50 14.14
CA LEU A 317 25.41 -15.08 15.32
C LEU A 317 26.94 -15.00 15.24
N ASP A 318 27.52 -15.22 14.06
CA ASP A 318 28.95 -15.11 13.83
C ASP A 318 29.46 -13.67 14.00
N ARG A 319 28.76 -12.67 13.43
CA ARG A 319 29.09 -11.24 13.53
C ARG A 319 28.94 -10.74 14.96
N ALA A 320 27.81 -11.03 15.59
CA ALA A 320 27.55 -10.69 16.99
C ALA A 320 28.59 -11.31 17.92
N GLY A 321 28.91 -12.60 17.73
CA GLY A 321 29.96 -13.27 18.47
C GLY A 321 31.32 -12.60 18.29
N TYR A 322 31.68 -12.25 17.05
CA TYR A 322 32.93 -11.53 16.78
C TYR A 322 33.02 -10.19 17.54
N MET A 323 31.94 -9.42 17.58
CA MET A 323 31.91 -8.15 18.29
C MET A 323 32.08 -8.32 19.81
N LEU A 324 31.51 -9.38 20.39
CA LEU A 324 31.57 -9.62 21.84
C LEU A 324 32.92 -10.20 22.28
N ILE A 325 33.50 -11.12 21.48
CA ILE A 325 34.61 -11.95 21.94
C ILE A 325 35.79 -12.07 20.98
N GLY A 326 35.74 -11.43 19.80
CA GLY A 326 36.73 -11.56 18.73
C GLY A 326 36.60 -12.88 17.95
N ASP A 327 37.70 -13.35 17.37
CA ASP A 327 37.73 -14.60 16.59
C ASP A 327 38.52 -15.70 17.34
N PRO A 328 37.85 -16.47 18.22
CA PRO A 328 38.50 -17.55 18.96
C PRO A 328 38.79 -18.76 18.06
N LYS A 329 39.80 -19.56 18.45
CA LYS A 329 40.08 -20.85 17.80
C LYS A 329 38.94 -21.85 18.03
N GLY A 330 38.83 -22.83 17.13
CA GLY A 330 37.85 -23.93 17.24
C GLY A 330 36.55 -23.71 16.47
N GLY A 331 36.52 -22.76 15.53
CA GLY A 331 35.36 -22.50 14.69
C GLY A 331 34.13 -22.11 15.51
N PHE A 332 32.96 -22.56 15.07
CA PHE A 332 31.68 -22.14 15.67
C PHE A 332 31.48 -22.67 17.10
N GLU A 333 31.85 -23.93 17.35
CA GLU A 333 31.79 -24.54 18.68
C GLU A 333 32.71 -23.80 19.68
N GLY A 334 33.92 -23.45 19.22
CA GLY A 334 34.85 -22.62 19.99
C GLY A 334 34.27 -21.23 20.30
N LYS A 335 33.60 -20.60 19.33
CA LYS A 335 32.93 -19.31 19.50
C LYS A 335 31.82 -19.36 20.55
N LEU A 336 30.93 -20.36 20.49
CA LEU A 336 29.85 -20.51 21.47
C LEU A 336 30.38 -20.83 22.88
N SER A 337 31.42 -21.66 22.98
CA SER A 337 32.08 -21.96 24.25
C SER A 337 32.78 -20.72 24.85
N ALA A 338 33.36 -19.87 24.01
CA ALA A 338 33.95 -18.61 24.44
C ALA A 338 32.89 -17.57 24.87
N LEU A 339 31.75 -17.51 24.18
CA LEU A 339 30.60 -16.67 24.59
C LEU A 339 30.07 -17.09 25.96
N GLN A 340 29.95 -18.39 26.21
CA GLN A 340 29.51 -18.93 27.49
C GLN A 340 30.52 -18.66 28.61
N SER A 341 31.80 -18.98 28.40
CA SER A 341 32.83 -18.84 29.44
C SER A 341 33.09 -17.38 29.84
N LYS A 342 32.90 -16.43 28.91
CA LYS A 342 32.96 -14.98 29.19
C LYS A 342 31.64 -14.40 29.74
N GLY A 343 30.59 -15.22 29.91
CA GLY A 343 29.33 -14.82 30.52
C GLY A 343 28.38 -14.02 29.62
N HIS A 344 28.59 -14.01 28.31
CA HIS A 344 27.66 -13.36 27.37
C HIS A 344 26.39 -14.16 27.14
N ILE A 345 26.47 -15.49 27.26
CA ILE A 345 25.34 -16.42 27.17
C ILE A 345 25.39 -17.45 28.30
N SER A 346 24.23 -17.97 28.70
CA SER A 346 24.10 -19.09 29.64
C SER A 346 24.39 -20.44 28.96
N ALA A 347 24.53 -21.49 29.77
CA ALA A 347 24.67 -22.86 29.26
C ALA A 347 23.46 -23.29 28.40
N GLN A 348 22.25 -22.88 28.81
CA GLN A 348 21.03 -23.17 28.06
C GLN A 348 21.00 -22.43 26.73
N GLU A 349 21.38 -21.15 26.72
CA GLU A 349 21.45 -20.35 25.49
C GLU A 349 22.51 -20.89 24.52
N LYS A 350 23.61 -21.44 25.02
CA LYS A 350 24.59 -22.13 24.18
C LYS A 350 23.93 -23.25 23.38
N THR A 351 23.19 -24.16 24.02
CA THR A 351 22.49 -25.27 23.34
C THR A 351 21.49 -24.75 22.30
N THR A 352 20.76 -23.68 22.61
CA THR A 352 19.80 -23.09 21.68
C THR A 352 20.48 -22.43 20.46
N LEU A 353 21.59 -21.72 20.68
CA LEU A 353 22.36 -21.07 19.61
C LEU A 353 23.18 -22.06 18.77
N GLU A 354 23.61 -23.19 19.35
CA GLU A 354 24.18 -24.33 18.61
C GLU A 354 23.19 -24.84 17.57
N ALA A 355 21.91 -25.02 17.93
CA ALA A 355 20.89 -25.46 16.98
C ALA A 355 20.68 -24.49 15.81
N VAL A 356 20.73 -23.17 16.06
CA VAL A 356 20.66 -22.15 15.01
C VAL A 356 21.87 -22.23 14.08
N ALA A 357 23.06 -22.35 14.65
CA ALA A 357 24.29 -22.49 13.89
C ALA A 357 24.29 -23.72 12.99
N ASP A 358 23.84 -24.85 13.54
CA ASP A 358 23.75 -26.12 12.83
C ASP A 358 22.70 -26.09 11.73
N ALA A 359 21.56 -25.42 11.95
CA ALA A 359 20.56 -25.22 10.91
C ALA A 359 21.13 -24.42 9.73
N GLY A 360 21.81 -23.30 9.99
CA GLY A 360 22.48 -22.51 8.95
C GLY A 360 23.57 -23.31 8.24
N ASN A 361 24.36 -24.10 8.97
CA ASN A 361 25.35 -25.02 8.40
C ASN A 361 24.74 -26.08 7.48
N ALA A 362 23.63 -26.69 7.93
CA ALA A 362 22.91 -27.69 7.17
C ALA A 362 22.29 -27.10 5.91
N SER A 363 21.76 -25.87 5.99
CA SER A 363 21.21 -25.15 4.84
C SER A 363 22.28 -24.84 3.80
N ALA A 364 23.47 -24.40 4.22
CA ALA A 364 24.57 -24.08 3.31
C ALA A 364 25.20 -25.30 2.62
N HIS A 365 25.39 -26.41 3.35
CA HIS A 365 26.20 -27.53 2.86
C HIS A 365 25.43 -28.84 2.61
N ARG A 366 24.31 -29.05 3.30
CA ARG A 366 23.62 -30.35 3.34
C ARG A 366 22.22 -30.30 2.70
N GLY A 367 21.84 -29.19 2.06
CA GLY A 367 20.55 -29.03 1.41
C GLY A 367 19.36 -28.96 2.37
N TYR A 368 19.59 -28.65 3.66
CA TYR A 368 18.50 -28.53 4.63
C TYR A 368 17.67 -27.27 4.36
N THR A 369 16.39 -27.46 4.05
CA THR A 369 15.42 -26.36 3.91
C THR A 369 14.51 -26.37 5.14
N PRO A 370 14.59 -25.37 6.03
CA PRO A 370 13.70 -25.30 7.18
C PRO A 370 12.25 -25.03 6.75
N THR A 371 11.29 -25.60 7.48
CA THR A 371 9.87 -25.23 7.34
C THR A 371 9.68 -23.78 7.81
N ALA A 372 8.61 -23.12 7.37
CA ALA A 372 8.30 -21.75 7.79
C ALA A 372 8.23 -21.60 9.33
N GLU A 373 7.63 -22.59 10.01
CA GLU A 373 7.57 -22.66 11.49
C GLU A 373 8.97 -22.75 12.12
N ARG A 374 9.81 -23.69 11.64
CA ARG A 374 11.17 -23.85 12.17
C ARG A 374 12.04 -22.63 11.92
N LEU A 375 11.90 -22.03 10.74
CA LEU A 375 12.59 -20.79 10.40
C LEU A 375 12.13 -19.64 11.32
N GLY A 376 10.83 -19.55 11.62
CA GLY A 376 10.30 -18.62 12.61
C GLY A 376 11.00 -18.73 13.96
N HIS A 377 11.16 -19.96 14.47
CA HIS A 377 11.89 -20.20 15.73
C HIS A 377 13.37 -19.84 15.66
N ILE A 378 14.04 -20.12 14.54
CA ILE A 378 15.44 -19.71 14.32
C ILE A 378 15.57 -18.19 14.43
N VAL A 379 14.63 -17.46 13.80
CA VAL A 379 14.60 -15.99 13.84
C VAL A 379 14.27 -15.48 15.25
N ASP A 380 13.34 -16.12 15.98
CA ASP A 380 13.06 -15.76 17.38
C ASP A 380 14.30 -15.88 18.28
N ILE A 381 15.08 -16.95 18.10
CA ILE A 381 16.29 -17.21 18.89
C ILE A 381 17.34 -16.13 18.62
N ILE A 382 17.61 -15.83 17.35
CA ILE A 382 18.65 -14.86 16.99
C ILE A 382 18.23 -13.44 17.38
N GLU A 383 16.97 -13.06 17.18
CA GLU A 383 16.42 -11.77 17.62
C GLU A 383 16.59 -11.57 19.13
N ASN A 384 16.25 -12.59 19.94
CA ASN A 384 16.40 -12.53 21.39
C ASN A 384 17.86 -12.38 21.83
N PHE A 385 18.77 -13.11 21.19
CA PHE A 385 20.21 -12.98 21.46
C PHE A 385 20.71 -11.57 21.15
N LEU A 386 20.39 -11.02 19.97
CA LEU A 386 20.80 -9.68 19.56
C LEU A 386 20.21 -8.59 20.46
N HIS A 387 18.92 -8.68 20.77
CA HIS A 387 18.23 -7.72 21.64
C HIS A 387 18.89 -7.66 23.03
N ARG A 388 19.18 -8.81 23.64
CA ARG A 388 19.87 -8.87 24.93
C ARG A 388 21.30 -8.33 24.87
N ALA A 389 22.06 -8.76 23.87
CA ALA A 389 23.49 -8.49 23.79
C ALA A 389 23.83 -7.05 23.40
N PHE A 390 22.99 -6.39 22.58
CA PHE A 390 23.33 -5.08 22.01
C PHE A 390 22.35 -3.96 22.36
N VAL A 391 21.11 -4.26 22.75
CA VAL A 391 20.11 -3.22 23.04
C VAL A 391 19.87 -3.11 24.54
N LEU A 392 19.50 -4.20 25.21
CA LEU A 392 19.13 -4.15 26.63
C LEU A 392 20.29 -3.79 27.55
N THR A 393 21.54 -4.07 27.17
CA THR A 393 22.71 -3.68 27.99
C THR A 393 22.79 -2.17 28.19
N GLY A 394 22.46 -1.36 27.19
CA GLY A 394 22.40 0.11 27.32
C GLY A 394 21.25 0.56 28.23
N VAL A 395 20.07 -0.04 28.06
CA VAL A 395 18.87 0.28 28.84
C VAL A 395 19.06 -0.02 30.33
N VAL A 396 19.78 -1.09 30.68
CA VAL A 396 20.07 -1.45 32.08
C VAL A 396 20.83 -0.34 32.81
N GLU A 397 21.80 0.30 32.16
CA GLU A 397 22.56 1.39 32.77
C GLU A 397 21.69 2.63 32.99
N ASP A 398 20.77 2.92 32.07
CA ASP A 398 19.83 4.03 32.22
C ASP A 398 18.81 3.77 33.34
N ILE A 399 18.28 2.54 33.44
CA ILE A 399 17.41 2.13 34.56
C ILE A 399 18.16 2.26 35.89
N ARG A 400 19.43 1.82 35.98
CA ARG A 400 20.24 1.95 37.21
C ARG A 400 20.40 3.40 37.64
N LYS A 401 20.63 4.32 36.71
CA LYS A 401 20.75 5.76 36.99
C LYS A 401 19.42 6.37 37.45
N ALA A 402 18.31 5.95 36.85
CA ALA A 402 16.98 6.47 37.15
C ALA A 402 16.37 5.88 38.45
N THR A 403 16.82 4.70 38.88
CA THR A 403 16.29 4.01 40.06
C THR A 403 16.81 4.68 41.34
N PRO A 404 15.93 5.24 42.21
CA PRO A 404 16.36 5.86 43.45
C PRO A 404 17.12 4.88 44.35
N ALA A 405 18.20 5.34 44.98
CA ALA A 405 18.92 4.54 45.95
C ALA A 405 18.02 4.19 47.14
N ARG A 406 18.04 2.92 47.56
CA ARG A 406 17.31 2.47 48.75
C ARG A 406 17.83 3.23 49.97
N GLN A 407 16.96 3.98 50.66
CA GLN A 407 17.30 4.58 51.94
C GLN A 407 17.64 3.47 52.92
N LYS A 408 18.88 3.42 53.39
CA LYS A 408 19.25 2.58 54.52
C LYS A 408 18.64 3.20 55.76
N SER A 409 17.71 2.49 56.41
CA SER A 409 17.30 2.81 57.77
C SER A 409 18.53 2.69 58.67
N LEU A 410 18.87 3.77 59.36
CA LEU A 410 19.95 3.81 60.37
C LEU A 410 19.63 2.92 61.56
#